data_AF-C7BPI6-F1
#
_entry.id   AF-C7BPI6-F1
#
_cell.length_a   1.000
_cell.length_b   1.000
_cell.length_c   1.000
_cell.angle_alpha   90.00
_cell.angle_beta   90.00
_cell.angle_gamma   90.00
#
_symmetry.space_group_name_H-M   'P 1'
#
loop_
_entity.id
_entity.type
_entity.pdbx_description
1 polymer ?
#
loop_
_entity_poly.entity_id
_entity_poly.type
_entity_poly.pdbx_seq_one_letter_code
_entity_poly.pdbx_strand_id
1 'polypeptide(L)'
;MKKLLVICLLGFVLVGCDSQPKIDASNEIALKTSIDKIRDVLPDDKRAKFDESIRVAMFNSIDFNELVKSGVNGDIKELKQKFYKSLDGKTADQLIAEAEIIEAKKSENE
;
A
#
# COMPACT_ATOMS: atom_id res chain seq x y z
N MET A 1 -21.56 16.29 -39.66
CA MET A 1 -22.66 15.44 -39.15
C MET A 1 -22.33 13.97 -39.38
N LYS A 2 -22.59 13.12 -38.37
CA LYS A 2 -22.34 11.65 -38.31
C LYS A 2 -20.85 11.32 -38.16
N LYS A 3 -20.35 10.76 -37.06
CA LYS A 3 -20.86 9.59 -36.33
C LYS A 3 -20.62 9.75 -34.82
N LEU A 4 -21.74 9.76 -34.09
CA LEU A 4 -21.78 9.28 -32.71
C LEU A 4 -21.43 7.80 -32.74
N LEU A 5 -20.58 7.33 -31.82
CA LEU A 5 -20.86 6.23 -30.90
C LEU A 5 -19.58 5.62 -30.33
N VAL A 6 -19.65 5.39 -29.01
CA VAL A 6 -18.92 4.34 -28.27
C VAL A 6 -17.51 4.71 -27.83
N ILE A 7 -17.43 5.32 -26.64
CA ILE A 7 -16.72 4.75 -25.47
C ILE A 7 -17.11 5.57 -24.24
N CYS A 8 -18.33 5.31 -23.76
CA CYS A 8 -18.71 5.56 -22.36
C CYS A 8 -18.57 4.24 -21.63
N LEU A 9 -17.32 3.87 -21.33
CA LEU A 9 -17.00 2.75 -20.46
C LEU A 9 -15.90 3.16 -19.47
N LEU A 10 -16.09 4.30 -18.81
CA LEU A 10 -15.54 4.44 -17.47
C LEU A 10 -16.73 4.30 -16.54
N GLY A 11 -16.87 3.08 -16.02
CA GLY A 11 -17.85 2.74 -15.01
C GLY A 11 -17.76 3.77 -13.89
N PHE A 12 -18.91 4.38 -13.61
CA PHE A 12 -19.17 5.07 -12.38
C PHE A 12 -18.85 4.11 -11.23
N VAL A 13 -17.66 4.22 -10.65
CA VAL A 13 -17.36 3.69 -9.32
C VAL A 13 -17.93 4.69 -8.31
N LEU A 14 -19.26 4.81 -8.31
CA LEU A 14 -20.01 5.35 -7.17
C LEU A 14 -20.17 4.20 -6.18
N VAL A 15 -19.13 3.91 -5.42
CA VAL A 15 -19.26 3.09 -4.20
C VAL A 15 -18.60 3.83 -3.06
N GLY A 16 -19.46 4.29 -2.15
CA GLY A 16 -19.11 4.49 -0.76
C GLY A 16 -18.77 5.92 -0.39
N CYS A 17 -19.40 6.37 0.69
CA CYS A 17 -19.10 7.61 1.41
C CYS A 17 -17.61 7.74 1.74
N ASP A 18 -17.20 8.95 2.11
CA ASP A 18 -15.85 9.47 2.41
C ASP A 18 -15.10 8.78 3.59
N SER A 19 -15.26 7.46 3.75
CA SER A 19 -14.99 6.69 4.97
C SER A 19 -14.40 5.29 4.70
N GLN A 20 -13.56 5.13 3.67
CA GLN A 20 -12.77 3.89 3.55
C GLN A 20 -11.85 3.76 4.79
N PRO A 21 -11.78 2.59 5.44
CA PRO A 21 -10.86 2.38 6.55
C PRO A 21 -9.42 2.66 6.11
N LYS A 22 -8.70 3.41 6.94
CA LYS A 22 -7.30 3.77 6.72
C LYS A 22 -6.42 3.00 7.67
N ILE A 23 -5.20 2.73 7.24
CA ILE A 23 -4.17 2.16 8.10
C ILE A 23 -3.84 3.19 9.18
N ASP A 24 -3.91 2.78 10.44
CA ASP A 24 -3.49 3.57 11.60
C ASP A 24 -2.15 3.01 12.07
N ALA A 25 -1.06 3.65 11.67
CA ALA A 25 0.29 3.27 12.07
C ALA A 25 0.83 4.14 13.22
N SER A 26 -0.05 4.72 14.04
CA SER A 26 0.35 5.49 15.23
C SER A 26 1.16 4.66 16.24
N ASN A 27 0.87 3.35 16.31
CA ASN A 27 1.61 2.37 17.09
C ASN A 27 1.35 0.94 16.56
N GLU A 28 2.04 -0.04 17.12
CA GLU A 28 1.95 -1.43 16.65
C GLU A 28 0.58 -2.09 16.83
N ILE A 29 -0.12 -1.79 17.93
CA ILE A 29 -1.44 -2.36 18.19
C ILE A 29 -2.45 -1.75 17.22
N ALA A 30 -2.39 -0.42 17.02
CA ALA A 30 -3.26 0.27 16.08
C ALA A 30 -3.02 -0.20 14.63
N LEU A 31 -1.77 -0.45 14.26
CA LEU A 31 -1.40 -0.94 12.93
C LEU A 31 -2.02 -2.31 12.65
N LYS A 32 -1.80 -3.27 13.56
CA LYS A 32 -2.37 -4.61 13.42
C LYS A 32 -3.90 -4.57 13.38
N THR A 33 -4.50 -3.82 14.30
CA THR A 33 -5.96 -3.70 14.41
C THR A 33 -6.58 -3.06 13.16
N SER A 34 -5.98 -2.01 12.62
CA SER A 34 -6.49 -1.33 11.42
C SER A 34 -6.30 -2.18 10.17
N ILE A 35 -5.19 -2.92 10.04
CA ILE A 35 -4.98 -3.91 8.97
C ILE A 35 -6.06 -4.98 9.01
N ASP A 36 -6.33 -5.58 10.18
CA ASP A 36 -7.36 -6.62 10.30
C ASP A 36 -8.75 -6.07 9.92
N LYS A 37 -9.11 -4.88 10.40
CA LYS A 37 -10.38 -4.21 10.02
C LYS A 37 -10.48 -3.94 8.51
N ILE A 38 -9.39 -3.55 7.87
CA ILE A 38 -9.36 -3.35 6.41
C ILE A 38 -9.58 -4.71 5.72
N ARG A 39 -8.86 -5.76 6.14
CA ARG A 39 -8.97 -7.09 5.54
C ARG A 39 -10.38 -7.67 5.63
N ASP A 40 -11.07 -7.47 6.75
CA ASP A 40 -12.43 -7.96 6.99
C ASP A 40 -13.47 -7.39 6.02
N VAL A 41 -13.25 -6.18 5.50
CA VAL A 41 -14.18 -5.52 4.57
C VAL A 41 -13.77 -5.67 3.10
N LEU A 42 -12.62 -6.27 2.82
CA LEU A 42 -12.13 -6.48 1.46
C LEU A 42 -12.63 -7.81 0.88
N PRO A 43 -13.03 -7.82 -0.41
CA PRO A 43 -13.17 -9.05 -1.18
C PRO A 43 -11.88 -9.89 -1.17
N ASP A 44 -11.99 -11.20 -1.31
CA ASP A 44 -10.87 -12.14 -1.16
C ASP A 44 -9.66 -11.85 -2.07
N ASP A 45 -9.92 -11.51 -3.33
CA ASP A 45 -8.90 -11.16 -4.32
C ASP A 45 -8.17 -9.86 -3.93
N LYS A 46 -8.93 -8.85 -3.49
CA LYS A 46 -8.38 -7.56 -3.06
C LYS A 46 -7.67 -7.66 -1.71
N ARG A 47 -8.10 -8.55 -0.82
CA ARG A 47 -7.45 -8.84 0.45
C ARG A 47 -6.05 -9.44 0.24
N ALA A 48 -5.91 -10.38 -0.70
CA ALA A 48 -4.61 -10.94 -1.05
C ALA A 48 -3.65 -9.87 -1.61
N LYS A 49 -4.14 -9.00 -2.51
CA LYS A 49 -3.36 -7.87 -3.04
C LYS A 49 -2.97 -6.86 -1.96
N PHE A 50 -3.86 -6.60 -1.01
CA PHE A 50 -3.55 -5.73 0.12
C PHE A 50 -2.43 -6.32 0.99
N ASP A 51 -2.52 -7.60 1.36
CA ASP A 51 -1.49 -8.30 2.14
C ASP A 51 -0.13 -8.33 1.42
N GLU A 52 -0.14 -8.45 0.09
CA GLU A 52 1.04 -8.30 -0.75
C GLU A 52 1.63 -6.90 -0.74
N SER A 53 0.78 -5.88 -0.91
CA SER A 53 1.21 -4.49 -0.94
C SER A 53 1.89 -4.04 0.38
N ILE A 54 1.48 -4.60 1.52
CA ILE A 54 2.15 -4.39 2.82
C ILE A 54 3.58 -4.96 2.78
N ARG A 55 3.78 -6.16 2.23
CA ARG A 55 5.11 -6.77 2.08
C ARG A 55 5.99 -5.92 1.17
N VAL A 56 5.45 -5.48 0.02
CA VAL A 56 6.18 -4.60 -0.92
C VAL A 56 6.59 -3.29 -0.25
N ALA A 57 5.68 -2.65 0.48
CA ALA A 57 5.97 -1.42 1.22
C ALA A 57 7.04 -1.62 2.29
N MET A 58 7.01 -2.75 3.00
CA MET A 58 8.05 -3.10 3.97
C MET A 58 9.42 -3.23 3.30
N PHE A 59 9.53 -3.97 2.20
CA PHE A 59 10.79 -4.12 1.48
C PHE A 59 11.28 -2.81 0.85
N ASN A 60 10.37 -1.99 0.31
CA ASN A 60 10.70 -0.70 -0.27
C ASN A 60 11.13 0.34 0.79
N SER A 61 10.70 0.16 2.05
CA SER A 61 11.12 1.00 3.17
C SER A 61 12.51 0.68 3.69
N ILE A 62 13.10 -0.45 3.28
CA ILE A 62 14.46 -0.86 3.66
C ILE A 62 15.44 -0.36 2.60
N ASP A 63 16.30 0.58 2.97
CA ASP A 63 17.48 0.91 2.17
C ASP A 63 18.60 -0.10 2.49
N PHE A 64 18.84 -1.04 1.58
CA PHE A 64 19.88 -2.05 1.74
C PHE A 64 21.29 -1.44 1.79
N ASN A 65 21.55 -0.32 1.13
CA ASN A 65 22.84 0.36 1.21
C ASN A 65 23.04 0.97 2.60
N GLU A 66 21.97 1.52 3.20
CA GLU A 66 21.97 2.03 4.58
C GLU A 66 22.17 0.88 5.58
N LEU A 67 21.49 -0.26 5.39
CA LEU A 67 21.61 -1.45 6.23
C LEU A 67 23.03 -2.04 6.21
N VAL A 68 23.65 -2.14 5.02
CA VAL A 68 25.03 -2.64 4.90
C VAL A 68 26.04 -1.68 5.55
N LYS A 69 25.84 -0.36 5.41
CA LYS A 69 26.71 0.67 6.01
C LYS A 69 26.60 0.73 7.53
N SER A 70 25.40 0.52 8.08
CA SER A 70 25.13 0.57 9.52
C SER A 70 25.41 -0.76 10.24
N GLY A 71 25.65 -1.85 9.50
CA GLY A 71 25.87 -3.19 10.02
C GLY A 71 24.57 -3.83 10.54
N VAL A 72 24.65 -5.05 11.11
CA VAL A 72 23.49 -5.79 11.67
C VAL A 72 22.80 -5.03 12.83
N ASN A 73 23.45 -3.97 13.34
CA ASN A 73 22.92 -3.08 14.36
C ASN A 73 22.27 -1.80 13.78
N GLY A 74 22.01 -1.74 12.47
CA GLY A 74 21.24 -0.67 11.86
C GLY A 74 19.99 -0.36 12.67
N ASP A 75 19.65 0.93 12.81
CA ASP A 75 18.64 1.36 13.77
C ASP A 75 17.26 0.79 13.39
N ILE A 76 16.95 -0.40 13.92
CA ILE A 76 15.69 -1.14 13.70
C ILE A 76 14.51 -0.24 14.05
N LYS A 77 14.69 0.68 15.00
CA LYS A 77 13.67 1.66 15.37
C LYS A 77 13.43 2.65 14.24
N GLU A 78 14.48 3.13 13.57
CA GLU A 78 14.37 4.02 12.41
C GLU A 78 13.68 3.31 11.24
N LEU A 79 14.07 2.07 10.93
CA LEU A 79 13.43 1.27 9.89
C LEU A 79 11.94 1.03 10.18
N LYS A 80 11.61 0.69 11.44
CA LYS A 80 10.21 0.55 11.89
C LYS A 80 9.44 1.86 11.74
N GLN A 81 10.05 3.00 12.08
CA GLN A 81 9.42 4.32 11.93
C GLN A 81 9.22 4.72 10.46
N LYS A 82 10.20 4.46 9.58
CA LYS A 82 10.08 4.67 8.13
C LYS A 82 8.93 3.85 7.58
N PHE A 83 8.85 2.57 7.95
CA PHE A 83 7.75 1.69 7.56
C PHE A 83 6.39 2.20 8.04
N TYR A 84 6.25 2.59 9.31
CA TYR A 84 4.97 3.08 9.85
C TYR A 84 4.51 4.35 9.12
N LYS A 85 5.42 5.30 8.93
CA LYS A 85 5.15 6.52 8.15
C LYS A 85 4.75 6.23 6.71
N SER A 86 5.32 5.17 6.11
CA SER A 86 4.95 4.77 4.75
C SER A 86 3.52 4.22 4.67
N LEU A 87 2.91 3.76 5.76
CA LEU A 87 1.57 3.17 5.74
C LEU A 87 0.48 4.09 6.27
N ASP A 88 0.81 4.94 7.25
CA ASP A 88 -0.17 5.71 8.01
C ASP A 88 -1.11 6.53 7.11
N GLY A 89 -2.40 6.42 7.36
CA GLY A 89 -3.44 7.16 6.65
C GLY A 89 -3.80 6.64 5.25
N LYS A 90 -3.08 5.63 4.71
CA LYS A 90 -3.41 5.04 3.40
C LYS A 90 -4.63 4.13 3.49
N THR A 91 -5.45 4.14 2.45
CA THR A 91 -6.46 3.10 2.22
C THR A 91 -5.84 1.88 1.54
N ALA A 92 -6.56 0.76 1.51
CA ALA A 92 -6.13 -0.43 0.78
C ALA A 92 -5.84 -0.13 -0.71
N ASP A 93 -6.70 0.64 -1.36
CA ASP A 93 -6.56 1.01 -2.77
C ASP A 93 -5.29 1.83 -3.03
N GLN A 94 -4.99 2.78 -2.14
CA GLN A 94 -3.79 3.60 -2.25
C GLN A 94 -2.52 2.77 -2.06
N LEU A 95 -2.51 1.85 -1.09
CA LEU A 95 -1.34 1.01 -0.85
C LEU A 95 -1.10 0.02 -2.00
N ILE A 96 -2.16 -0.60 -2.53
CA ILE A 96 -2.08 -1.50 -3.68
C ILE A 96 -1.52 -0.76 -4.90
N ALA A 97 -2.09 0.41 -5.23
CA ALA A 97 -1.61 1.20 -6.36
C ALA A 97 -0.14 1.62 -6.21
N GLU A 98 0.30 1.96 -5.01
CA GLU A 98 1.71 2.29 -4.75
C GLU A 98 2.63 1.09 -4.91
N ALA A 99 2.21 -0.09 -4.44
CA ALA A 99 2.97 -1.33 -4.62
C ALA A 99 3.13 -1.69 -6.10
N GLU A 100 2.07 -1.57 -6.90
CA GLU A 100 2.12 -1.79 -8.35
C GLU A 100 3.11 -0.84 -9.03
N ILE A 101 3.17 0.44 -8.61
CA ILE A 101 4.15 1.42 -9.10
C ILE A 101 5.59 1.02 -8.71
N ILE A 102 5.81 0.52 -7.49
CA ILE A 102 7.13 0.07 -7.03
C ILE A 102 7.61 -1.12 -7.85
N GLU A 103 6.74 -2.08 -8.11
CA GLU A 103 7.05 -3.30 -8.87
C GLU A 103 7.32 -3.01 -10.35
N ALA A 104 6.52 -2.13 -10.96
CA ALA A 104 6.78 -1.64 -12.31
C ALA A 104 8.16 -0.97 -12.41
N LYS A 105 8.49 -0.08 -11.47
CA LYS A 105 9.82 0.56 -11.43
C LYS A 105 10.97 -0.43 -11.24
N LYS A 106 10.80 -1.48 -10.42
CA LYS A 106 11.84 -2.51 -10.26
C LYS A 106 12.08 -3.28 -11.56
N SER A 107 11.00 -3.66 -12.24
CA SER A 107 11.06 -4.38 -13.52
C SER A 107 11.69 -3.56 -14.65
N GLU A 108 11.61 -2.23 -14.60
CA GLU A 108 12.27 -1.33 -15.56
C GLU A 108 13.77 -1.14 -15.32
N ASN A 109 14.26 -1.44 -14.10
CA ASN A 109 15.65 -1.23 -13.69
C ASN A 109 16.48 -2.53 -13.67
N GLU A 110 15.88 -3.66 -14.06
CA GLU A 110 16.52 -4.97 -14.28
C GLU A 110 16.88 -5.16 -15.77
#